data_AF-A0A0A2TAH4-F1
#
_entry.id   AF-A0A0A2TAH4-F1
#
_cell.length_a   1.000
_cell.length_b   1.000
_cell.length_c   1.000
_cell.angle_alpha   90.00
_cell.angle_beta   90.00
_cell.angle_gamma   90.00
#
_symmetry.space_group_name_H-M   'P 1'
#
loop_
_entity.id
_entity.type
_entity.pdbx_description
1 polymer ?
#
loop_
_entity_poly.entity_id
_entity_poly.type
_entity_poly.pdbx_seq_one_letter_code
_entity_poly.pdbx_strand_id
1 'polypeptide(L)' 'MTEKRLNTLKPGENYTAQELDSFVSTTDVVLLSNNDNQLFTDPEREYKVTMEFNGFFEHSSDDGEKYFREKKAYVVEKV' A
#
# COMPACT_ATOMS: atom_id res chain seq x y z
N MET A 1 -19.65 15.91 -3.14
CA MET A 1 -19.65 14.45 -2.89
C MET A 1 -18.57 14.19 -1.87
N THR A 2 -18.92 13.65 -0.70
CA THR A 2 -17.94 13.38 0.35
C THR A 2 -17.11 12.20 -0.10
N GLU A 3 -15.91 12.45 -0.62
CA GLU A 3 -14.93 11.41 -0.90
C GLU A 3 -14.75 10.62 0.41
N LYS A 4 -15.16 9.35 0.42
CA LYS A 4 -14.91 8.46 1.54
C LYS A 4 -13.40 8.29 1.62
N ARG A 5 -12.74 9.14 2.41
CA ARG A 5 -11.31 8.99 2.70
C ARG A 5 -11.13 7.65 3.41
N LEU A 6 -10.46 6.73 2.73
CA LEU A 6 -10.03 5.48 3.32
C LEU A 6 -8.99 5.81 4.39
N ASN A 7 -9.23 5.42 5.63
CA ASN A 7 -8.26 5.58 6.73
C ASN A 7 -7.44 4.30 6.95
N THR A 8 -7.89 3.17 6.38
CA THR A 8 -7.22 1.87 6.45
C THR A 8 -7.67 1.01 5.29
N LEU A 9 -6.78 0.14 4.82
CA LEU A 9 -7.12 -0.95 3.91
C LEU A 9 -7.42 -2.21 4.73
N LYS A 10 -8.25 -3.11 4.21
CA LYS A 10 -8.59 -4.37 4.87
C LYS A 10 -8.16 -5.57 4.02
N PRO A 11 -7.42 -6.54 4.58
CA PRO A 11 -7.16 -7.79 3.89
C PRO A 11 -8.45 -8.47 3.43
N GLY A 12 -8.48 -8.93 2.18
CA GLY A 12 -9.62 -9.56 1.55
C GLY A 12 -10.50 -8.63 0.71
N GLU A 13 -10.43 -7.31 0.93
CA GLU A 13 -11.21 -6.31 0.18
C GLU A 13 -10.48 -5.87 -1.11
N ASN A 14 -11.28 -5.46 -2.09
CA ASN A 14 -10.80 -4.90 -3.35
C ASN A 14 -10.90 -3.37 -3.32
N TYR A 15 -9.91 -2.73 -3.92
CA TYR A 15 -9.87 -1.28 -4.10
C TYR A 15 -9.37 -0.96 -5.51
N THR A 16 -9.90 0.11 -6.09
CA THR A 16 -9.40 0.64 -7.36
C THR A 16 -8.02 1.27 -7.18
N ALA A 17 -7.25 1.37 -8.27
CA ALA A 17 -5.97 2.08 -8.25
C ALA A 17 -6.13 3.52 -7.79
N GLN A 18 -7.24 4.19 -8.17
CA GLN A 18 -7.54 5.55 -7.75
C GLN A 18 -7.79 5.66 -6.23
N GLU A 19 -8.49 4.70 -5.64
CA GLU A 19 -8.71 4.66 -4.19
C GLU A 19 -7.40 4.41 -3.43
N LEU A 20 -6.56 3.51 -3.93
CA LEU A 20 -5.25 3.23 -3.37
C LEU A 20 -4.31 4.43 -3.48
N ASP A 21 -4.34 5.16 -4.60
CA ASP A 21 -3.53 6.36 -4.84
C ASP A 21 -3.92 7.48 -3.86
N SER A 22 -5.22 7.70 -3.71
CA SER A 22 -5.77 8.65 -2.74
C SER A 22 -5.40 8.26 -1.29
N PHE A 23 -5.37 6.96 -0.99
CA PHE A 23 -5.00 6.45 0.32
C PHE A 23 -3.52 6.69 0.64
N VAL A 24 -2.60 6.31 -0.25
CA VAL A 24 -1.15 6.50 -0.03
C VAL A 24 -0.72 7.97 -0.06
N SER A 25 -1.48 8.82 -0.75
CA SER A 25 -1.24 10.27 -0.78
C SER A 25 -1.63 10.98 0.52
N THR A 26 -2.50 10.37 1.33
CA THR A 26 -3.04 10.97 2.56
C THR A 26 -2.63 10.23 3.83
N THR A 27 -2.11 9.02 3.71
CA THR A 27 -1.72 8.16 4.83
C THR A 27 -0.27 7.72 4.65
N ASP A 28 0.55 7.89 5.69
CA ASP A 28 1.95 7.46 5.66
C ASP A 28 2.04 5.92 5.80
N VAL A 29 2.07 5.23 4.65
CA VAL A 29 2.07 3.77 4.56
C VAL A 29 3.03 3.28 3.47
N VAL A 30 3.31 2.00 3.46
CA VAL A 30 3.96 1.32 2.34
C VAL A 30 2.92 0.46 1.63
N LEU A 31 2.84 0.58 0.31
CA LEU A 31 1.95 -0.23 -0.53
C LEU A 31 2.80 -1.01 -1.53
N LEU A 32 2.71 -2.33 -1.48
CA LEU A 32 3.48 -3.24 -2.34
C LEU A 32 2.52 -3.97 -3.28
N SER A 33 2.77 -3.93 -4.58
CA SER A 33 2.10 -4.80 -5.53
C SER A 33 2.95 -6.01 -5.84
N ASN A 34 2.33 -7.20 -5.85
CA ASN A 34 3.01 -8.42 -6.30
C ASN A 34 3.00 -8.57 -7.85
N ASN A 35 2.31 -7.69 -8.58
CA ASN A 35 2.04 -7.81 -10.02
C ASN A 35 2.86 -6.82 -10.87
N ASP A 36 4.13 -6.66 -10.51
CA ASP A 36 5.10 -5.78 -11.20
C ASP A 36 4.69 -4.29 -11.13
N ASN A 37 5.34 -3.44 -11.93
CA ASN A 37 5.20 -1.97 -11.93
C ASN A 37 3.85 -1.45 -12.51
N GLN A 38 2.76 -2.19 -12.38
CA GLN A 38 1.45 -1.81 -12.94
C GLN A 38 0.57 -1.01 -11.97
N LEU A 39 0.98 -0.88 -10.71
CA LEU A 39 0.29 -0.07 -9.71
C LEU A 39 0.13 1.37 -10.23
N PHE A 40 -1.09 1.92 -10.17
CA PHE A 40 -1.45 3.27 -10.65
C PHE A 40 -1.33 3.54 -12.16
N THR A 41 -1.10 2.53 -13.00
CA THR A 41 -1.06 2.73 -14.47
C THR A 41 -2.43 2.97 -15.10
N ASP A 42 -3.49 2.51 -14.45
CA ASP A 42 -4.88 2.61 -14.90
C ASP A 42 -5.77 2.79 -13.66
N PRO A 43 -6.49 3.91 -13.54
CA PRO A 43 -7.24 4.28 -12.34
C PRO A 43 -8.38 3.31 -12.01
N GLU A 44 -8.95 2.64 -13.01
CA GLU A 44 -10.12 1.76 -12.85
C GLU A 44 -9.74 0.32 -12.48
N ARG A 45 -8.45 -0.04 -12.52
CA ARG A 45 -8.01 -1.38 -12.15
C ARG A 45 -8.23 -1.67 -10.68
N GLU A 46 -8.75 -2.86 -10.41
CA GLU A 46 -8.94 -3.35 -9.05
C GLU A 46 -7.75 -4.15 -8.56
N TYR A 47 -7.45 -3.96 -7.28
CA TYR A 47 -6.46 -4.70 -6.54
C TYR A 47 -7.05 -5.17 -5.22
N LYS A 48 -6.81 -6.43 -4.89
CA LYS A 48 -7.18 -7.04 -3.63
C LYS A 48 -6.04 -6.88 -2.62
N VAL A 49 -6.37 -6.43 -1.42
CA VAL A 49 -5.40 -6.43 -0.31
C VAL A 49 -5.25 -7.85 0.19
N THR A 50 -4.04 -8.38 0.19
CA THR A 50 -3.77 -9.75 0.64
C THR A 50 -3.13 -9.81 2.01
N MET A 51 -2.31 -8.81 2.38
CA MET A 51 -1.62 -8.77 3.66
C MET A 51 -1.55 -7.35 4.22
N GLU A 52 -1.53 -7.26 5.56
CA GLU A 52 -1.28 -6.04 6.32
C GLU A 52 -0.20 -6.33 7.37
N PHE A 53 0.75 -5.42 7.51
CA PHE A 53 1.83 -5.45 8.49
C PHE A 53 1.89 -4.13 9.25
N ASN A 54 2.18 -4.18 10.55
CA ASN A 54 2.34 -2.97 11.38
C ASN A 54 3.71 -2.28 11.22
N GLY A 55 4.65 -2.94 10.52
CA GLY A 55 6.00 -2.44 10.33
C GLY A 55 6.84 -3.40 9.51
N PHE A 56 8.02 -2.96 9.13
CA PHE A 56 8.98 -3.73 8.35
C PHE A 56 10.41 -3.37 8.73
N PHE A 57 11.35 -4.28 8.46
CA PHE A 57 12.76 -3.95 8.56
C PHE A 57 13.25 -3.38 7.23
N GLU A 58 13.97 -2.28 7.28
CA GLU A 58 14.71 -1.75 6.15
C GLU A 58 16.20 -1.72 6.44
N HIS A 59 16.99 -1.94 5.40
CA HIS A 59 18.42 -1.75 5.46
C HIS A 59 18.76 -0.29 5.13
N SER A 60 19.50 0.36 6.01
CA SER A 60 20.00 1.72 5.78
C SER A 60 21.24 1.68 4.90
N SER A 61 21.23 2.45 3.82
CA SER A 61 22.39 2.58 2.94
C SER A 61 23.48 3.48 3.54
N ASP A 62 23.17 4.23 4.59
CA ASP A 62 24.09 5.22 5.18
C ASP A 62 25.10 4.58 6.14
N ASP A 63 24.67 3.60 6.92
CA ASP A 63 25.47 2.92 7.95
C ASP A 63 25.52 1.39 7.79
N GLY A 64 24.73 0.83 6.89
CA GLY A 64 24.65 -0.62 6.66
C GLY A 64 23.83 -1.38 7.71
N GLU A 65 23.20 -0.68 8.67
CA GLU A 65 22.42 -1.31 9.73
C GLU A 65 20.98 -1.64 9.27
N LYS A 66 20.23 -2.33 10.14
CA LYS A 66 18.84 -2.71 9.91
C LYS A 66 17.96 -2.02 10.93
N TYR A 67 16.98 -1.27 10.46
CA TYR A 67 16.05 -0.54 11.30
C TYR A 67 14.64 -1.10 11.15
N PHE A 68 13.95 -1.30 12.28
CA PHE A 68 12.52 -1.57 12.25
C PHE A 68 11.78 -0.24 12.09
N ARG A 69 10.97 -0.13 11.04
CA ARG A 69 10.07 1.00 10.81
C ARG A 69 8.68 0.60 11.28
N GLU A 70 8.18 1.32 12.28
CA GLU A 70 6.78 1.25 12.73
C GLU A 70 5.89 2.03 11.74
N LYS A 71 5.83 1.52 10.52
CA LYS A 71 5.07 2.10 9.40
C LYS A 71 4.25 0.98 8.76
N LYS A 72 2.92 1.17 8.70
CA LYS A 72 2.03 0.14 8.15
C LYS A 72 2.37 -0.16 6.70
N ALA A 73 2.42 -1.46 6.37
CA ALA A 73 2.66 -1.93 5.03
C ALA A 73 1.50 -2.84 4.57
N TYR A 74 1.06 -2.65 3.33
CA TYR A 74 0.00 -3.46 2.71
C TYR A 74 0.55 -4.12 1.45
N VAL A 75 0.15 -5.37 1.22
CA VAL A 75 0.41 -6.08 -0.04
C VAL A 75 -0.91 -6.15 -0.80
N VAL A 76 -0.88 -5.78 -2.07
CA VAL A 76 -2.02 -5.82 -2.97
C VAL A 76 -1.72 -6.63 -4.22
N GLU A 77 -2.72 -7.36 -4.70
CA GLU A 77 -2.64 -8.18 -5.90
C GLU A 77 -3.72 -7.74 -6.87
N LYS A 78 -3.35 -7.57 -8.14
CA LYS A 78 -4.32 -7.29 -9.21
C LYS A 78 -5.35 -8.42 -9.28
N VAL A 79 -6.63 -8.04 -9.37
CA VAL A 79 -7.76 -8.95 -9.59
C VAL A 79 -7.95 -9.24 -11.07
#